data_AF-A0ABD0MT07-F1
#
_entry.id   AF-A0ABD0MT07-F1
#
_cell.length_a   1.000
_cell.length_b   1.000
_cell.length_c   1.000
_cell.angle_alpha   90.00
_cell.angle_beta   90.00
_cell.angle_gamma   90.00
#
_symmetry.space_group_name_H-M   'P 1'
#
loop_
_entity.id
_entity.type
_entity.pdbx_description
1 polymer ?
#
loop_
_entity_poly.entity_id
_entity_poly.type
_entity_poly.pdbx_seq_one_letter_code
_entity_poly.pdbx_strand_id
1 'polypeptide(L)'
;FLGVGGDGFVMEEDSVTLHSDIKTNQQTFIKWFMNEICIAVIIGDHVQCTESFGNRLKLDHKTGSLTITNITITDSGFYRLEISSDTSEITFGVEVH
;
A
#
# COMPACT_ATOMS: atom_id res chain seq x y z
N PHE A 1 -5.54 1.89 -33.95
CA PHE A 1 -4.19 2.11 -34.51
C PHE A 1 -3.80 3.57 -34.34
N LEU A 2 -2.90 3.86 -33.40
CA LEU A 2 -1.74 4.74 -33.57
C LEU A 2 -0.90 4.58 -32.30
N GLY A 3 0.31 4.07 -32.46
CA GLY A 3 1.26 3.86 -31.36
C GLY A 3 2.14 5.09 -31.16
N VAL A 4 2.72 5.17 -29.97
CA VAL A 4 4.07 5.69 -29.78
C VAL A 4 4.70 4.83 -28.68
N GLY A 5 5.76 4.12 -29.02
CA GLY A 5 6.65 3.52 -28.04
C GLY A 5 7.38 4.64 -27.31
N GLY A 6 7.36 4.57 -26.00
CA GLY A 6 8.21 5.37 -25.12
C GLY A 6 8.62 4.44 -24.00
N ASP A 7 9.90 4.06 -23.99
CA ASP A 7 10.52 3.41 -22.85
C ASP A 7 10.50 4.45 -21.72
N GLY A 8 9.46 4.35 -20.88
CA GLY A 8 9.22 5.29 -19.78
C GLY A 8 10.18 4.97 -18.65
N PHE A 9 11.25 5.76 -18.52
CA PHE A 9 11.96 5.83 -17.25
C PHE A 9 11.05 6.51 -16.23
N VAL A 10 10.55 5.72 -15.28
CA VAL A 10 9.78 6.18 -14.12
C VAL A 10 10.57 7.26 -13.39
N MET A 11 10.07 8.49 -13.41
CA MET A 11 10.60 9.62 -12.66
C MET A 11 9.94 9.67 -11.28
N GLU A 12 10.54 10.39 -10.32
CA GLU A 12 10.17 10.55 -8.90
C GLU A 12 8.68 10.88 -8.54
N GLU A 13 7.74 10.87 -9.49
CA GLU A 13 6.33 11.23 -9.30
C GLU A 13 5.35 10.06 -9.38
N ASP A 14 5.78 8.84 -9.70
CA ASP A 14 4.85 7.73 -9.67
C ASP A 14 4.47 7.37 -8.22
N SER A 15 3.17 7.18 -8.01
CA SER A 15 2.59 6.72 -6.76
C SER A 15 1.56 5.66 -7.06
N VAL A 16 1.50 4.63 -6.22
CA VAL A 16 0.49 3.59 -6.29
C VAL A 16 -0.40 3.68 -5.06
N THR A 17 -1.71 3.63 -5.28
CA THR A 17 -2.70 3.54 -4.22
C THR A 17 -3.38 2.19 -4.28
N LEU A 18 -3.25 1.43 -3.20
CA LEU A 18 -3.91 0.15 -2.98
C LEU A 18 -5.23 0.42 -2.25
N HIS A 19 -6.31 0.45 -3.02
CA HIS A 19 -7.66 0.63 -2.52
C HIS A 19 -8.15 -0.66 -1.88
N SER A 20 -8.46 -0.59 -0.58
CA SER A 20 -9.01 -1.71 0.15
C SER A 20 -10.53 -1.62 0.34
N ASP A 21 -11.12 -0.44 0.16
CA ASP A 21 -12.56 -0.16 0.31
C ASP A 21 -13.16 -0.63 1.65
N ILE A 22 -12.31 -0.80 2.67
CA ILE A 22 -12.73 -1.23 4.00
C ILE A 22 -13.28 -0.02 4.75
N LYS A 23 -14.39 -0.21 5.48
CA LYS A 23 -14.82 0.78 6.47
C LYS A 23 -14.17 0.45 7.80
N THR A 24 -13.16 1.24 8.19
CA THR A 24 -12.52 1.07 9.50
C THR A 24 -13.54 1.41 10.60
N ASN A 25 -13.79 0.46 11.48
CA ASN A 25 -14.59 0.68 12.69
C ASN A 25 -13.63 0.75 13.89
N GLN A 26 -14.04 1.40 14.97
CA GLN A 26 -13.16 1.68 16.12
C GLN A 26 -12.60 0.44 16.86
N GLN A 27 -13.01 -0.77 16.48
CA GLN A 27 -12.55 -2.05 17.05
C GLN A 27 -11.62 -2.84 16.11
N THR A 28 -11.28 -2.30 14.94
CA THR A 28 -10.51 -3.01 13.91
C THR A 28 -9.10 -2.44 13.82
N PHE A 29 -8.08 -3.28 13.95
CA PHE A 29 -6.73 -2.91 13.49
C PHE A 29 -6.48 -3.48 12.10
N ILE A 30 -5.78 -2.72 11.27
CA ILE A 30 -5.41 -3.07 9.90
C ILE A 30 -3.89 -3.19 9.85
N LYS A 31 -3.39 -4.25 9.22
CA LYS A 31 -1.95 -4.43 8.99
C LYS A 31 -1.67 -4.58 7.51
N TRP A 32 -0.67 -3.84 7.05
CA TRP A 32 -0.11 -3.94 5.72
C TRP A 32 1.23 -4.64 5.77
N PHE A 33 1.36 -5.65 4.94
CA PHE A 33 2.59 -6.39 4.71
C PHE A 33 3.05 -6.18 3.27
N MET A 34 4.35 -6.01 3.08
CA MET A 34 4.98 -6.19 1.78
C MET A 34 5.74 -7.51 1.82
N ASN A 35 5.35 -8.43 0.95
CA ASN A 35 5.72 -9.83 0.94
C ASN A 35 5.39 -10.51 2.28
N GLU A 36 6.30 -10.46 3.26
CA GLU A 36 6.11 -10.98 4.62
C GLU A 36 6.52 -9.99 5.72
N ILE A 37 6.90 -8.76 5.33
CA ILE A 37 7.39 -7.72 6.24
C ILE A 37 6.25 -6.76 6.53
N CYS A 38 5.94 -6.55 7.82
CA CYS A 38 4.97 -5.53 8.23
C CYS A 38 5.54 -4.13 7.92
N ILE A 39 4.83 -3.37 7.10
CA ILE A 39 5.23 -2.02 6.67
C ILE A 39 4.38 -0.93 7.31
N ALA A 40 3.14 -1.24 7.70
CA ALA A 40 2.26 -0.31 8.38
C ALA A 40 1.13 -0.99 9.15
N VAL A 41 0.66 -0.33 10.20
CA VAL A 41 -0.45 -0.75 11.05
C VAL A 41 -1.35 0.45 11.34
N ILE A 42 -2.67 0.26 11.25
CA ILE A 42 -3.67 1.22 11.71
C ILE A 42 -4.37 0.61 12.92
N ILE A 43 -4.45 1.35 14.04
CA ILE A 43 -5.13 0.93 15.26
C ILE A 43 -6.11 2.03 15.65
N GLY A 44 -7.40 1.83 15.36
CA GLY A 44 -8.40 2.89 15.49
C GLY A 44 -8.05 4.08 14.58
N ASP A 45 -7.71 5.23 15.17
CA ASP A 45 -7.31 6.44 14.45
C ASP A 45 -5.78 6.62 14.34
N HIS A 46 -5.01 5.74 14.98
CA HIS A 46 -3.56 5.85 15.02
C HIS A 46 -2.91 5.04 13.91
N VAL A 47 -2.00 5.67 13.15
CA VAL A 47 -1.22 5.02 12.08
C VAL A 47 0.23 4.88 12.55
N GLN A 48 0.75 3.65 12.49
CA GLN A 48 2.16 3.32 12.73
C GLN A 48 2.77 2.76 11.46
N CYS A 49 3.82 3.40 10.95
CA CYS A 49 4.58 2.93 9.79
C CYS A 49 5.96 2.45 10.23
N THR A 50 6.47 1.42 9.57
CA THR A 50 7.86 0.97 9.78
C THR A 50 8.82 1.99 9.15
N GLU A 51 9.89 2.35 9.86
CA GLU A 51 10.87 3.35 9.40
C GLU A 51 11.52 2.98 8.05
N SER A 52 11.55 1.69 7.69
CA SER A 52 12.11 1.15 6.44
C SER A 52 11.52 1.78 5.18
N PHE A 53 10.27 2.25 5.24
CA PHE A 53 9.59 2.90 4.12
C PHE A 53 9.54 4.44 4.26
N GLY A 54 10.02 4.97 5.39
CA GLY A 54 10.14 6.41 5.65
C GLY A 54 8.87 7.21 5.36
N ASN A 55 9.06 8.41 4.81
CA ASN A 55 7.97 9.33 4.43
C ASN A 55 7.24 8.94 3.13
N ARG A 56 7.55 7.79 2.53
CA ARG A 56 6.96 7.37 1.25
C ARG A 56 5.60 6.69 1.40
N LEU A 57 5.28 6.17 2.59
CA LEU A 57 3.97 5.56 2.86
C LEU A 57 2.99 6.57 3.44
N LYS A 58 1.78 6.58 2.87
CA LYS A 58 0.63 7.30 3.40
C LYS A 58 -0.54 6.33 3.54
N LEU A 59 -1.14 6.27 4.72
CA LEU A 59 -2.33 5.47 4.97
C LEU A 59 -3.55 6.35 5.21
N ASP A 60 -4.67 5.95 4.62
CA ASP A 60 -5.97 6.50 4.93
C ASP A 60 -6.60 5.67 6.07
N HIS A 61 -6.69 6.25 7.27
CA HIS A 61 -7.28 5.62 8.44
C HIS A 61 -8.78 5.33 8.28
N LYS A 62 -9.49 5.99 7.36
CA LYS A 62 -10.95 5.80 7.17
C LYS A 62 -11.25 4.63 6.25
N THR A 63 -10.46 4.49 5.18
CA THR A 63 -10.66 3.45 4.16
C THR A 63 -9.71 2.26 4.31
N GLY A 64 -8.64 2.42 5.09
CA GLY A 64 -7.56 1.44 5.19
C GLY A 64 -6.64 1.40 3.97
N SER A 65 -6.77 2.36 3.04
CA SER A 65 -6.00 2.37 1.78
C SER A 65 -4.54 2.75 2.02
N LEU A 66 -3.63 2.09 1.31
CA LEU A 66 -2.19 2.36 1.35
C LEU A 66 -1.75 3.08 0.09
N THR A 67 -1.06 4.21 0.23
CA THR A 67 -0.41 4.90 -0.87
C THR A 67 1.10 4.88 -0.68
N ILE A 68 1.81 4.49 -1.74
CA ILE A 68 3.27 4.45 -1.79
C ILE A 68 3.71 5.47 -2.84
N THR A 69 4.44 6.49 -2.42
CA THR A 69 4.96 7.54 -3.31
C THR A 69 6.42 7.30 -3.65
N ASN A 70 6.89 7.77 -4.81
CA ASN A 70 8.25 7.56 -5.27
C ASN A 70 8.57 6.05 -5.28
N ILE A 71 7.69 5.32 -5.98
CA ILE A 71 7.76 3.87 -6.17
C ILE A 71 8.89 3.55 -7.14
N THR A 72 9.70 2.57 -6.76
CA THR A 72 10.86 2.10 -7.52
C THR A 72 10.70 0.62 -7.86
N ILE A 73 11.53 0.09 -8.76
CA ILE A 73 11.53 -1.33 -9.11
C ILE A 73 11.66 -2.26 -7.88
N THR A 74 12.32 -1.79 -6.81
CA THR A 74 12.47 -2.55 -5.56
C THR A 74 11.22 -2.57 -4.69
N ASP A 75 10.26 -1.69 -4.95
CA ASP A 75 8.95 -1.68 -4.30
C ASP A 75 7.96 -2.63 -5.01
N SER A 76 8.38 -3.31 -6.09
CA SER A 76 7.58 -4.39 -6.70
C SER A 76 7.46 -5.58 -5.75
N GLY A 77 6.28 -6.19 -5.71
CA GLY A 77 6.01 -7.34 -4.84
C GLY A 77 4.54 -7.53 -4.52
N PHE A 78 4.28 -8.41 -3.55
CA PHE A 78 2.94 -8.69 -3.07
C PHE A 78 2.64 -7.87 -1.83
N TYR A 79 1.59 -7.06 -1.87
CA TYR A 79 1.12 -6.31 -0.73
C TYR A 79 -0.10 -7.01 -0.15
N ARG A 80 -0.03 -7.38 1.13
CA ARG A 80 -1.07 -8.13 1.82
C ARG A 80 -1.67 -7.29 2.92
N LEU A 81 -2.99 -7.29 2.95
CA LEU A 81 -3.80 -6.54 3.90
C LEU A 81 -4.51 -7.52 4.82
N GLU A 82 -4.27 -7.36 6.12
CA GLU A 82 -4.90 -8.15 7.17
C GLU A 82 -5.76 -7.24 8.05
N ILE A 83 -6.99 -7.66 8.32
CA ILE A 83 -7.96 -6.91 9.13
C ILE A 83 -8.29 -7.75 10.35
N SER A 84 -8.28 -7.16 11.56
CA SER A 84 -8.50 -7.95 12.78
C SER A 84 -9.94 -8.40 13.01
N SER A 85 -10.92 -7.68 12.45
CA SER A 85 -12.35 -7.99 12.63
C SER A 85 -12.86 -9.07 11.71
N ASP A 86 -12.19 -9.27 10.58
CA ASP A 86 -12.65 -10.10 9.50
C ASP A 86 -11.53 -11.06 9.13
N THR A 87 -11.85 -12.33 8.91
CA THR A 87 -10.88 -13.29 8.34
C THR A 87 -10.60 -13.02 6.85
N SER A 88 -10.77 -11.77 6.42
CA SER A 88 -10.60 -11.32 5.05
C SER A 88 -9.18 -10.82 4.86
N GLU A 89 -8.52 -11.38 3.87
CA GLU A 89 -7.20 -10.98 3.44
C GLU A 89 -7.30 -10.49 1.99
N ILE A 90 -6.73 -9.32 1.73
CA ILE A 90 -6.66 -8.79 0.36
C ILE A 90 -5.19 -8.75 -0.04
N THR A 91 -4.88 -9.32 -1.20
CA THR A 91 -3.52 -9.29 -1.76
C THR A 91 -3.51 -8.50 -3.06
N PHE A 92 -2.54 -7.60 -3.19
CA PHE A 92 -2.28 -6.78 -4.36
C PHE A 92 -0.93 -7.15 -4.94
N GLY A 93 -0.86 -7.39 -6.25
CA GLY A 93 0.41 -7.49 -6.97
C GLY A 93 0.79 -6.12 -7.51
N VAL A 94 1.97 -5.63 -7.14
CA VAL A 94 2.53 -4.38 -7.67
C VAL A 94 3.77 -4.73 -8.48
N GLU A 95 3.78 -4.35 -9.75
CA GLU A 95 4.89 -4.56 -10.66
C GLU A 95 5.27 -3.22 -11.32
N VAL A 96 6.51 -2.82 -11.11
CA VAL A 96 7.08 -1.57 -11.62
C VAL A 96 8.14 -1.95 -12.65
N HIS A 97 8.05 -1.35 -13.83
CA HIS A 97 8.95 -1.60 -14.95
C HIS A 97 9.91 -0.42 -15.17
#